data_AF-A0A975RZJ6-F1
#
_entry.id   AF-A0A975RZJ6-F1
#
_cell.length_a   1.000
_cell.length_b   1.000
_cell.length_c   1.000
_cell.angle_alpha   90.00
_cell.angle_beta   90.00
_cell.angle_gamma   90.00
#
_symmetry.space_group_name_H-M   'P 1'
#
loop_
_entity.id
_entity.type
_entity.pdbx_description
1 polymer ?
#
loop_
_entity_poly.entity_id
_entity_poly.type
_entity_poly.pdbx_seq_one_letter_code
_entity_poly.pdbx_strand_id
1 'polypeptide(L)'
;MKPGDPVHDIALRLAVDDGMTIVEAETIMRSTPFPTCIEVEPILQRLVGERIGKGWRALVRQKIGPLETCTHLSELLGPAVTALFQTMSYGKTPEDAGSLDNQRSSTERPFFIGGCHSWRTDGPIVAEMFPQFSTKRSAGA
;
A
#
# COMPACT_ATOMS: atom_id res chain seq x y z
N MET A 1 19.14 -4.34 27.28
CA MET A 1 17.80 -4.86 26.99
C MET A 1 17.34 -5.77 28.12
N LYS A 2 16.06 -5.67 28.48
CA LYS A 2 15.33 -6.57 29.37
C LYS A 2 14.31 -7.38 28.54
N PRO A 3 13.78 -8.50 29.07
CA PRO A 3 12.65 -9.18 28.44
C PRO A 3 11.51 -8.20 28.17
N GLY A 4 11.00 -8.20 26.94
CA GLY A 4 9.95 -7.27 26.48
C GLY A 4 10.45 -6.03 25.75
N ASP A 5 11.74 -5.68 25.84
CA ASP A 5 12.30 -4.57 25.05
C ASP A 5 12.38 -4.97 23.56
N PRO A 6 11.93 -4.12 22.62
CA PRO A 6 12.11 -4.39 21.19
C PRO A 6 13.59 -4.28 20.79
N VAL A 7 14.10 -5.25 20.04
CA VAL A 7 15.44 -5.15 19.40
C VAL A 7 15.40 -4.15 18.24
N HIS A 8 14.32 -4.22 17.45
CA HIS A 8 14.03 -3.34 16.34
C HIS A 8 12.60 -2.82 16.51
N ASP A 9 12.45 -1.53 16.73
CA ASP A 9 11.17 -0.83 16.71
C ASP A 9 11.25 0.24 15.62
N ILE A 10 10.88 -0.19 14.41
CA ILE A 10 10.97 0.58 13.18
C ILE A 10 9.57 0.64 12.56
N ALA A 11 9.11 1.85 12.29
CA ALA A 11 7.87 2.09 11.56
C ALA A 11 8.13 3.06 10.42
N LEU A 12 7.23 3.07 9.44
CA LEU A 12 7.19 4.10 8.42
C LEU A 12 5.76 4.60 8.25
N ARG A 13 5.62 5.84 7.79
CA ARG A 13 4.34 6.48 7.48
C ARG A 13 4.45 7.12 6.10
N LEU A 14 3.46 6.85 5.25
CA LEU A 14 3.32 7.50 3.95
C LEU A 14 1.97 8.22 3.91
N ALA A 15 1.95 9.44 3.40
CA ALA A 15 0.73 10.11 3.00
C ALA A 15 0.78 10.31 1.48
N VAL A 16 -0.35 10.03 0.80
CA VAL A 16 -0.47 10.21 -0.65
C VAL A 16 -1.68 11.04 -1.01
N ASP A 17 -1.60 11.70 -2.17
CA ASP A 17 -2.74 12.29 -2.84
C ASP A 17 -3.53 11.26 -3.66
N ASP A 18 -4.58 11.73 -4.33
CA ASP A 18 -5.49 10.94 -5.18
C ASP A 18 -4.79 10.32 -6.39
N GLY A 19 -3.71 10.96 -6.82
CA GLY A 19 -2.83 10.50 -7.87
C GLY A 19 -1.84 9.43 -7.39
N MET A 20 -1.92 8.98 -6.14
CA MET A 20 -0.91 8.12 -5.50
C MET A 20 0.48 8.77 -5.44
N THR A 21 0.56 10.10 -5.46
CA THR A 21 1.81 10.85 -5.27
C THR A 21 2.09 10.96 -3.78
N ILE A 22 3.30 10.63 -3.36
CA ILE A 22 3.72 10.76 -1.96
C ILE A 22 3.85 12.24 -1.61
N VAL A 23 3.05 12.71 -0.67
CA VAL A 23 3.10 14.09 -0.15
C VAL A 23 3.87 14.17 1.16
N GLU A 24 3.92 13.08 1.93
CA GLU A 24 4.73 12.95 3.15
C GLU A 24 5.28 11.54 3.28
N ALA A 25 6.51 11.42 3.79
CA ALA A 25 7.16 10.14 4.05
C ALA A 25 8.04 10.21 5.31
N GLU A 26 7.69 9.46 6.34
CA GLU A 26 8.43 9.43 7.60
C GLU A 26 8.89 8.02 7.95
N THR A 27 10.04 7.94 8.60
CA THR A 27 10.52 6.76 9.29
C THR A 27 10.54 7.08 10.78
N ILE A 28 10.22 6.09 11.61
CA ILE A 28 10.32 6.18 13.07
C ILE A 28 11.20 5.02 13.52
N MET A 29 12.32 5.30 14.18
CA MET A 29 13.22 4.27 14.73
C MET A 29 13.37 4.43 16.24
N ARG A 30 12.44 3.84 17.02
CA ARG A 30 12.42 3.96 18.49
C ARG A 30 13.42 3.03 19.19
N SER A 31 13.77 1.90 18.55
CA SER A 31 14.77 0.97 19.07
C SER A 31 15.57 0.37 17.94
N THR A 32 16.89 0.43 18.05
CA THR A 32 17.85 -0.14 17.09
C THR A 32 19.07 -0.68 17.82
N PRO A 33 19.65 -1.82 17.40
CA PRO A 33 20.76 -2.43 18.10
C PRO A 33 22.12 -1.77 17.84
N PHE A 34 22.25 -0.97 16.78
CA PHE A 34 23.48 -0.27 16.42
C PHE A 34 23.27 1.24 16.33
N PRO A 35 24.23 2.06 16.80
CA PRO A 35 24.12 3.52 16.74
C PRO A 35 23.94 4.08 15.33
N THR A 36 24.54 3.44 14.32
CA THR A 36 24.47 3.89 12.91
C THR A 36 23.13 3.60 12.25
N CYS A 37 22.25 2.79 12.86
CA CYS A 37 20.93 2.50 12.28
C CYS A 37 20.06 3.76 12.16
N ILE A 38 20.20 4.72 13.07
CA ILE A 38 19.40 5.95 13.07
C ILE A 38 19.75 6.89 11.90
N GLU A 39 20.95 6.75 11.34
CA GLU A 39 21.45 7.63 10.27
C GLU A 39 20.59 7.56 9.00
N VAL A 40 19.87 6.46 8.78
CA VAL A 40 19.01 6.26 7.60
C VAL A 40 17.56 6.69 7.83
N GLU A 41 17.18 7.15 9.02
CA GLU A 41 15.83 7.61 9.34
C GLU A 41 15.23 8.60 8.31
N PRO A 42 15.95 9.63 7.82
CA PRO A 42 15.38 10.58 6.87
C PRO A 42 15.27 10.06 5.42
N ILE A 43 15.76 8.85 5.10
CA ILE A 43 15.96 8.40 3.71
C ILE A 43 14.68 8.39 2.87
N LEU A 44 13.52 8.12 3.50
CA LEU A 44 12.23 8.06 2.79
C LEU A 44 11.75 9.43 2.27
N GLN A 45 12.29 10.54 2.77
CA GLN A 45 12.00 11.88 2.25
C GLN A 45 12.34 12.02 0.75
N ARG A 46 13.31 11.23 0.25
CA ARG A 46 13.65 11.18 -1.19
C ARG A 46 12.51 10.70 -2.09
N LEU A 47 11.47 10.10 -1.50
CA LEU A 47 10.29 9.61 -2.20
C LEU A 47 9.15 10.64 -2.24
N VAL A 48 9.24 11.75 -1.50
CA VAL A 48 8.23 12.83 -1.58
C VAL A 48 8.23 13.41 -3.00
N GLY A 49 7.03 13.55 -3.58
CA GLY A 49 6.80 13.95 -4.96
C GLY A 49 6.80 12.80 -5.97
N GLU A 50 7.19 11.59 -5.56
CA GLU A 50 7.16 10.42 -6.43
C GLU A 50 5.79 9.76 -6.45
N ARG A 51 5.39 9.26 -7.62
CA ARG A 51 4.13 8.55 -7.80
C ARG A 51 4.30 7.05 -7.58
N ILE A 52 3.45 6.48 -6.73
CA ILE A 52 3.32 5.06 -6.55
C ILE A 52 2.50 4.47 -7.72
N GLY A 53 3.08 3.51 -8.44
CA GLY A 53 2.43 2.91 -9.60
C GLY A 53 3.32 1.96 -10.39
N LYS A 54 3.08 1.87 -11.71
CA LYS A 54 3.91 1.08 -12.62
C LYS A 54 5.37 1.53 -12.53
N GLY A 55 6.28 0.59 -12.32
CA GLY A 55 7.71 0.89 -12.18
C GLY A 55 8.15 1.28 -10.77
N TRP A 56 7.25 1.34 -9.78
CA TRP A 56 7.54 1.72 -8.39
C TRP A 56 8.79 1.05 -7.80
N ARG A 57 8.91 -0.27 -7.93
CA ARG A 57 10.08 -1.01 -7.39
C ARG A 57 11.40 -0.57 -8.03
N ALA A 58 11.40 -0.20 -9.31
CA ALA A 58 12.59 0.28 -9.99
C ALA A 58 12.93 1.71 -9.54
N LEU A 59 11.92 2.57 -9.40
CA LEU A 59 12.06 3.93 -8.88
C LEU A 59 12.66 3.96 -7.48
N VAL A 60 12.15 3.12 -6.56
CA VAL A 60 12.70 3.01 -5.19
C VAL A 60 14.18 2.63 -5.23
N ARG A 61 14.55 1.62 -6.03
CA ARG A 61 15.97 1.20 -6.17
C ARG A 61 16.87 2.28 -6.78
N GLN A 62 16.31 3.17 -7.61
CA GLN A 62 17.04 4.29 -8.18
C GLN A 62 17.24 5.44 -7.17
N LYS A 63 16.25 5.70 -6.32
CA LYS A 63 16.26 6.80 -5.34
C LYS A 63 16.97 6.45 -4.03
N ILE A 64 16.91 5.18 -3.66
CA ILE A 64 17.43 4.62 -2.42
C ILE A 64 18.22 3.37 -2.77
N GLY A 65 19.55 3.49 -2.76
CA GLY A 65 20.46 2.38 -2.98
C GLY A 65 20.38 1.35 -1.85
N PRO A 66 20.77 0.08 -2.11
CA PRO A 66 20.65 -1.01 -1.14
C PRO A 66 21.47 -0.83 0.14
N LEU A 67 22.48 0.05 0.13
CA LEU A 67 23.31 0.37 1.31
C LEU A 67 23.04 1.77 1.88
N GLU A 68 22.14 2.54 1.26
CA GLU A 68 21.71 3.87 1.76
C GLU A 68 20.57 3.76 2.78
N THR A 69 19.97 2.58 2.92
CA THR A 69 18.93 2.25 3.88
C THR A 69 19.23 0.90 4.53
N CYS A 70 18.63 0.63 5.68
CA CYS A 70 18.66 -0.71 6.26
C CYS A 70 17.65 -1.63 5.55
N THR A 71 17.93 -2.94 5.52
CA THR A 71 17.04 -3.96 4.96
C THR A 71 15.65 -3.94 5.57
N HIS A 72 15.54 -3.68 6.88
CA HIS A 72 14.25 -3.60 7.58
C HIS A 72 13.34 -2.54 6.94
N LEU A 73 13.85 -1.33 6.72
CA LEU A 73 13.07 -0.24 6.17
C LEU A 73 12.69 -0.48 4.70
N SER A 74 13.62 -1.04 3.90
CA SER A 74 13.33 -1.36 2.50
C SER A 74 12.24 -2.45 2.36
N GLU A 75 12.26 -3.45 3.24
CA GLU A 75 11.27 -4.53 3.23
C GLU A 75 9.92 -4.08 3.81
N LEU A 76 9.89 -3.13 4.75
CA LEU A 76 8.63 -2.54 5.24
C LEU A 76 7.90 -1.72 4.15
N LEU A 77 8.64 -1.07 3.25
CA LEU A 77 8.07 -0.19 2.22
C LEU A 77 7.16 -0.95 1.23
N GLY A 78 7.49 -2.20 0.89
CA GLY A 78 6.71 -3.00 -0.06
C GLY A 78 5.28 -3.31 0.41
N PRO A 79 5.09 -3.97 1.57
CA PRO A 79 3.79 -4.21 2.17
C PRO A 79 3.03 -2.93 2.51
N ALA A 80 3.70 -1.86 2.95
CA ALA A 80 3.05 -0.59 3.23
C ALA A 80 2.38 0.00 1.98
N VAL A 81 3.07 -0.03 0.84
CA VAL A 81 2.51 0.41 -0.45
C VAL A 81 1.37 -0.49 -0.91
N THR A 82 1.47 -1.80 -0.71
CA THR A 82 0.38 -2.73 -1.06
C THR A 82 -0.87 -2.46 -0.23
N ALA A 83 -0.70 -2.27 1.08
CA ALA A 83 -1.80 -1.94 1.98
C ALA A 83 -2.45 -0.60 1.57
N LEU A 84 -1.63 0.41 1.27
CA LEU A 84 -2.10 1.71 0.81
C LEU A 84 -2.94 1.61 -0.48
N PHE A 85 -2.46 0.88 -1.49
CA PHE A 85 -3.23 0.64 -2.71
C PHE A 85 -4.59 0.00 -2.43
N GLN A 86 -4.64 -0.96 -1.50
CA GLN A 86 -5.89 -1.64 -1.15
C GLN A 86 -6.84 -0.72 -0.37
N THR A 87 -6.34 0.15 0.51
CA THR A 87 -7.15 1.17 1.20
C THR A 87 -7.81 2.13 0.22
N MET A 88 -7.08 2.55 -0.83
CA MET A 88 -7.61 3.47 -1.84
C MET A 88 -8.70 2.85 -2.74
N SER A 89 -8.93 1.54 -2.65
CA SER A 89 -9.94 0.81 -3.43
C SER A 89 -11.39 1.17 -3.07
N TYR A 90 -11.63 1.77 -1.90
CA TYR A 90 -12.98 1.95 -1.35
C TYR A 90 -13.51 3.40 -1.47
N GLY A 91 -12.78 4.31 -2.14
CA GLY A 91 -13.11 5.74 -2.13
C GLY A 91 -12.78 6.41 -0.79
N LYS A 92 -12.74 7.74 -0.74
CA LYS A 92 -12.23 8.49 0.42
C LYS A 92 -13.24 8.68 1.55
N THR A 93 -14.53 8.67 1.21
CA THR A 93 -15.64 8.86 2.14
C THR A 93 -16.79 7.93 1.76
N PRO A 94 -17.72 7.63 2.69
CA PRO A 94 -18.95 6.90 2.37
C PRO A 94 -19.79 7.58 1.27
N GLU A 95 -19.65 8.89 1.10
CA GLU A 95 -20.31 9.72 0.09
C GLU A 95 -19.56 9.67 -1.27
N ASP A 96 -18.23 9.55 -1.25
CA ASP A 96 -17.37 9.26 -2.40
C ASP A 96 -17.43 7.80 -2.88
N ALA A 97 -18.36 7.00 -2.32
CA ALA A 97 -18.77 5.73 -2.93
C ALA A 97 -19.21 5.91 -4.40
N GLY A 98 -19.54 7.13 -4.84
CA GLY A 98 -19.71 7.48 -6.27
C GLY A 98 -18.47 7.25 -7.15
N SER A 99 -17.26 7.20 -6.59
CA SER A 99 -16.05 6.73 -7.30
C SER A 99 -16.15 5.26 -7.68
N LEU A 100 -16.83 4.44 -6.87
CA LEU A 100 -17.17 3.06 -7.24
C LEU A 100 -18.28 3.02 -8.29
N ASP A 101 -19.18 4.01 -8.36
CA ASP A 101 -20.22 4.05 -9.41
C ASP A 101 -19.62 4.25 -10.81
N ASN A 102 -18.59 5.11 -10.96
CA ASN A 102 -17.84 5.19 -12.22
C ASN A 102 -17.16 3.86 -12.58
N GLN A 103 -16.69 3.11 -11.57
CA GLN A 103 -16.06 1.81 -11.77
C GLN A 103 -17.07 0.68 -11.98
N ARG A 104 -18.30 0.80 -11.47
CA ARG A 104 -19.39 -0.15 -11.70
C ARG A 104 -19.80 -0.19 -13.16
N SER A 105 -19.73 0.95 -13.84
CA SER A 105 -19.92 1.05 -15.30
C SER A 105 -18.68 0.68 -16.12
N SER A 106 -17.52 0.44 -15.49
CA SER A 106 -16.29 0.08 -16.21
C SER A 106 -16.38 -1.31 -16.82
N THR A 107 -15.96 -1.43 -18.07
CA THR A 107 -15.73 -2.72 -18.74
C THR A 107 -14.39 -3.34 -18.35
N GLU A 108 -13.45 -2.53 -17.88
CA GLU A 108 -12.16 -3.00 -17.36
C GLU A 108 -12.26 -3.30 -15.87
N ARG A 109 -11.75 -4.48 -15.48
CA ARG A 109 -11.73 -4.91 -14.08
C ARG A 109 -10.85 -3.96 -13.25
N PRO A 110 -11.39 -3.31 -12.20
CA PRO A 110 -10.59 -2.52 -11.28
C PRO A 110 -9.44 -3.30 -10.66
N PHE A 111 -8.31 -2.62 -10.43
CA PHE A 111 -7.06 -3.24 -9.97
C PHE A 111 -7.18 -3.97 -8.62
N PHE A 112 -8.15 -3.61 -7.79
CA PHE A 112 -8.34 -4.21 -6.46
C PHE A 112 -9.17 -5.50 -6.48
N ILE A 113 -9.92 -5.77 -7.55
CA ILE A 113 -10.70 -7.01 -7.67
C ILE A 113 -9.73 -8.20 -7.83
N GLY A 114 -9.87 -9.18 -6.94
CA GLY A 114 -8.94 -10.30 -6.76
C GLY A 114 -7.71 -9.96 -5.91
N GLY A 115 -7.58 -8.73 -5.41
CA GLY A 115 -6.41 -8.25 -4.68
C GLY A 115 -6.44 -8.47 -3.17
N CYS A 116 -7.59 -8.77 -2.58
CA CYS A 116 -7.71 -9.06 -1.14
C CYS A 116 -8.84 -10.05 -0.84
N HIS A 117 -8.97 -10.46 0.42
CA HIS A 117 -10.00 -11.42 0.84
C HIS A 117 -11.41 -10.95 0.47
N SER A 118 -11.78 -9.70 0.80
CA SER A 118 -13.12 -9.17 0.50
C SER A 118 -13.36 -8.99 -1.00
N TRP A 119 -12.31 -8.67 -1.77
CA TRP A 119 -12.39 -8.45 -3.21
C TRP A 119 -12.20 -9.71 -4.07
N ARG A 120 -12.22 -10.91 -3.50
CA ARG A 120 -12.15 -12.17 -4.27
C ARG A 120 -13.32 -12.31 -5.26
N THR A 121 -13.05 -12.80 -6.48
CA THR A 121 -14.05 -12.82 -7.57
C THR A 121 -15.20 -13.80 -7.33
N ASP A 122 -15.03 -14.80 -6.47
CA ASP A 122 -16.06 -15.74 -6.05
C ASP A 122 -16.79 -15.30 -4.75
N GLY A 123 -16.44 -14.12 -4.23
CA GLY A 123 -16.91 -13.60 -2.95
C GLY A 123 -18.24 -12.84 -3.04
N PRO A 124 -18.94 -12.67 -1.90
CA PRO A 124 -20.22 -11.98 -1.87
C PRO A 124 -20.10 -10.49 -2.26
N ILE A 125 -19.01 -9.81 -1.85
CA ILE A 125 -18.83 -8.38 -2.12
C ILE A 125 -18.66 -8.09 -3.62
N VAL A 126 -17.84 -8.88 -4.34
CA VAL A 126 -17.72 -8.71 -5.80
C VAL A 126 -19.01 -9.09 -6.50
N ALA A 127 -19.70 -10.16 -6.08
CA ALA A 127 -20.98 -10.54 -6.67
C ALA A 127 -22.07 -9.46 -6.53
N GLU A 128 -22.05 -8.70 -5.42
CA GLU A 128 -23.00 -7.61 -5.17
C GLU A 128 -22.57 -6.30 -5.84
N MET A 129 -21.31 -5.89 -5.66
CA MET A 129 -20.84 -4.57 -6.07
C MET A 129 -20.37 -4.51 -7.53
N PHE A 130 -19.84 -5.62 -8.06
CA PHE A 130 -19.25 -5.73 -9.39
C PHE A 130 -19.63 -7.07 -10.07
N PRO A 131 -20.94 -7.33 -10.27
CA PRO A 131 -21.43 -8.62 -10.75
C PRO A 131 -20.81 -9.04 -12.09
N GLN A 132 -20.44 -8.08 -12.95
CA GLN A 132 -19.78 -8.33 -14.23
C GLN A 132 -18.39 -8.99 -14.11
N PHE A 133 -17.75 -8.90 -12.94
CA PHE A 133 -16.44 -9.50 -12.68
C PHE A 133 -16.50 -10.71 -11.75
N SER A 134 -17.70 -11.09 -11.31
CA SER A 134 -17.94 -12.22 -10.40
C SER A 134 -17.78 -13.57 -11.11
N THR A 135 -17.07 -14.50 -10.47
CA THR A 135 -16.97 -15.91 -10.88
C THR A 135 -17.90 -16.80 -10.07
N LYS A 136 -18.68 -16.24 -9.14
CA LYS A 136 -19.66 -16.99 -8.35
C LYS A 136 -20.76 -17.46 -9.29
N ARG A 137 -20.83 -18.78 -9.55
CA ARG A 137 -21.93 -19.37 -10.32
C ARG A 137 -23.24 -19.00 -9.64
N SER A 138 -24.16 -18.38 -10.38
CA SER A 138 -25.55 -18.30 -9.98
C SER A 138 -26.02 -19.72 -9.65
N ALA A 139 -26.49 -19.92 -8.43
CA ALA A 139 -27.09 -21.19 -8.05
C ALA A 139 -28.39 -21.33 -8.86
N GLY A 140 -28.36 -22.13 -9.93
CA GLY A 140 -29.54 -22.58 -10.66
C GLY A 140 -29.58 -22.21 -12.14
N ALA A 141 -29.24 -23.18 -12.99
CA ALA A 141 -30.02 -23.55 -14.16
C ALA A 141 -30.38 -25.03 -13.98
#